data_AF-A0A7C3S5U5-F1
#
_entry.id   AF-A0A7C3S5U5-F1
#
_cell.length_a   1.000
_cell.length_b   1.000
_cell.length_c   1.000
_cell.angle_alpha   90.00
_cell.angle_beta   90.00
_cell.angle_gamma   90.00
#
_symmetry.space_group_name_H-M   'P 1'
#
loop_
_entity.id
_entity.type
_entity.pdbx_description
1 polymer ?
#
loop_
_entity_poly.entity_id
_entity_poly.type
_entity_poly.pdbx_seq_one_letter_code
_entity_poly.pdbx_strand_id
1 'polypeptide(L)' 'MFKRCPGVRSLIEPQIIIRRCPFCGEEIEFFEYEIQLECPRCGKMVRREPTETCLSWCDYADKCISDLESRGSNLVT' A
#
# COMPACT_ATOMS: atom_id res chain seq x y z
N MET A 1 -7.77 10.55 -21.26
CA MET A 1 -8.27 9.19 -21.04
C MET A 1 -7.14 8.34 -20.45
N PHE A 2 -7.29 7.79 -19.24
CA PHE A 2 -6.29 6.89 -18.67
C PHE A 2 -6.28 5.57 -19.45
N LYS A 3 -5.10 5.06 -19.83
CA LYS A 3 -4.96 3.80 -20.58
C LYS A 3 -5.18 2.55 -19.71
N ARG A 4 -5.16 2.71 -18.37
CA ARG A 4 -5.29 1.65 -17.35
C ARG A 4 -5.98 2.23 -16.11
N CYS A 5 -6.41 1.36 -15.19
CA CYS A 5 -6.91 1.78 -13.87
C CYS A 5 -5.85 2.64 -13.16
N PRO A 6 -6.16 3.88 -12.74
CA PRO A 6 -5.15 4.74 -12.10
C PRO A 6 -4.72 4.19 -10.72
N GLY A 7 -5.59 3.45 -10.03
CA GLY A 7 -5.28 2.81 -8.75
C GLY A 7 -4.26 1.68 -8.81
N VAL A 8 -3.95 1.15 -10.00
CA VAL A 8 -2.93 0.09 -10.17
C VAL A 8 -1.52 0.65 -10.25
N ARG A 9 -1.37 1.97 -10.42
CA ARG A 9 -0.06 2.61 -10.63
C ARG A 9 0.93 2.27 -9.51
N SER A 10 0.50 2.35 -8.26
CA SER A 10 1.36 2.08 -7.11
C SER A 10 1.79 0.62 -6.99
N LEU A 11 1.07 -0.31 -7.64
CA LEU A 11 1.43 -1.73 -7.66
C LEU A 11 2.44 -2.06 -8.76
N ILE A 12 2.40 -1.31 -9.88
CA ILE A 12 3.28 -1.57 -11.04
C ILE A 12 4.54 -0.72 -10.98
N GLU A 13 4.43 0.52 -10.49
CA GLU A 13 5.50 1.51 -10.42
C GLU A 13 5.54 2.18 -9.03
N PRO A 14 5.78 1.40 -7.95
CA PRO A 14 5.79 1.95 -6.60
C PRO A 14 6.88 3.00 -6.41
N GLN A 15 6.55 4.03 -5.65
CA GLN A 15 7.55 4.99 -5.18
C GLN A 15 8.29 4.44 -3.95
N ILE A 16 9.58 4.75 -3.86
CA ILE A 16 10.41 4.49 -2.69
C ILE A 16 10.31 5.68 -1.75
N ILE A 17 10.07 5.40 -0.47
CA ILE A 17 9.96 6.39 0.59
C ILE A 17 11.05 6.11 1.61
N ILE A 18 12.00 7.04 1.72
CA ILE A 18 13.13 6.94 2.64
C ILE A 18 12.74 7.50 4.00
N ARG A 19 12.97 6.72 5.06
CA ARG A 19 12.77 7.13 6.46
C ARG A 19 13.97 6.71 7.30
N ARG A 20 14.27 7.48 8.34
CA ARG A 20 15.27 7.08 9.34
C ARG A 20 14.64 6.19 10.39
N CYS A 21 15.31 5.09 10.72
CA CYS A 21 14.94 4.21 11.81
C CYS A 21 14.94 5.01 13.13
N PRO A 22 13.81 5.11 13.84
CA PRO A 22 13.74 5.87 15.09
C PRO A 22 14.54 5.21 16.22
N PHE A 23 14.99 3.96 16.03
CA PHE A 23 15.71 3.20 17.04
C PHE A 23 17.23 3.21 16.89
N CYS A 24 17.75 3.28 15.65
CA CYS A 24 19.19 3.17 15.39
C CYS A 24 19.73 4.18 14.36
N GLY A 25 18.86 4.98 13.74
CA GLY A 25 19.25 6.03 12.79
C GLY A 25 19.50 5.57 11.34
N GLU A 26 19.44 4.25 11.06
CA GLU A 26 19.61 3.71 9.70
C GLU A 26 18.60 4.29 8.71
N GLU A 27 19.00 4.51 7.47
CA GLU A 27 18.06 4.85 6.41
C GLU A 27 17.36 3.58 5.91
N ILE A 28 16.03 3.62 5.92
CA ILE A 28 15.16 2.52 5.56
C ILE A 28 14.34 2.95 4.36
N GLU A 29 14.26 2.07 3.36
CA GLU A 29 13.43 2.22 2.18
C GLU A 29 12.11 1.48 2.39
N PHE A 30 10.99 2.20 2.22
CA PHE A 30 9.65 1.61 2.14
C PHE A 30 9.15 1.73 0.71
N PHE A 31 8.48 0.71 0.20
CA PHE A 31 7.57 0.91 -0.92
C PHE A 31 6.33 1.70 -0.44
N GLU A 32 5.72 2.49 -1.32
CA GLU A 32 4.59 3.34 -0.92
C GLU A 32 3.38 2.57 -0.37
N TYR A 33 3.21 1.30 -0.71
CA TYR A 33 2.17 0.43 -0.15
C TYR A 33 2.59 -0.30 1.14
N GLU A 34 3.84 -0.19 1.56
CA GLU A 34 4.31 -0.75 2.83
C GLU A 34 4.07 0.21 3.98
N ILE A 35 3.43 -0.28 5.03
CA ILE A 35 3.14 0.47 6.26
C ILE A 35 4.11 0.15 7.39
N GLN A 36 4.77 -1.00 7.32
CA GLN A 36 5.71 -1.47 8.32
C GLN A 36 6.73 -2.43 7.71
N LEU A 37 7.95 -2.41 8.24
CA LEU A 37 8.97 -3.40 7.92
C LEU A 37 9.97 -3.53 9.09
N GLU A 38 10.78 -4.57 9.05
CA GLU A 38 11.84 -4.79 10.04
C GLU A 38 13.11 -4.03 9.64
N CYS A 39 13.64 -3.18 10.52
CA CYS A 39 14.87 -2.44 10.24
C CYS A 39 16.04 -3.42 9.98
N PRO A 40 16.71 -3.36 8.82
CA PRO A 40 17.76 -4.31 8.45
C PRO A 40 19.00 -4.23 9.35
N ARG A 41 19.19 -3.11 10.07
CA ARG A 41 20.32 -2.91 10.98
C ARG A 41 20.07 -3.43 12.39
N CYS A 42 18.91 -3.15 12.97
CA CYS A 42 18.66 -3.40 14.39
C CYS A 42 17.50 -4.36 14.68
N GLY A 43 16.82 -4.89 13.66
CA GLY A 43 15.76 -5.89 13.81
C GLY A 43 14.47 -5.38 14.43
N LYS A 44 14.32 -4.07 14.65
CA LYS A 44 13.09 -3.50 15.22
C LYS A 44 12.09 -3.19 14.12
N MET A 45 10.81 -3.46 14.40
CA MET A 45 9.71 -3.09 13.51
C MET A 45 9.54 -1.57 13.47
N VAL A 46 9.68 -0.99 12.28
CA VAL A 46 9.45 0.43 12.01
C VAL A 46 8.13 0.57 11.27
N ARG A 47 7.32 1.56 11.66
CA ARG A 47 6.03 1.87 11.04
C ARG A 47 6.06 3.27 10.44
N ARG A 48 5.30 3.47 9.36
CA ARG A 48 5.04 4.77 8.75
C ARG A 48 3.54 5.00 8.60
N GLU A 49 3.15 6.25 8.39
CA GLU A 49 1.77 6.57 8.02
C GLU A 49 1.44 5.96 6.64
N PRO A 50 0.24 5.36 6.48
CA PRO A 50 -0.19 4.81 5.20
C PRO A 50 -0.36 5.93 4.17
N THR A 51 0.03 5.66 2.92
CA THR A 51 -0.33 6.51 1.78
C THR A 51 -1.82 6.34 1.47
N GLU A 52 -2.48 7.42 1.02
CA GLU A 52 -3.84 7.34 0.51
C GLU A 52 -3.94 6.34 -0.65
N THR A 53 -4.99 5.51 -0.64
CA THR A 53 -5.23 4.50 -1.69
C THR A 53 -6.30 4.97 -2.65
N CYS A 54 -6.48 4.27 -3.78
CA CYS A 54 -7.56 4.61 -4.72
C CYS A 54 -8.97 4.55 -4.11
N LEU A 55 -9.14 3.90 -2.96
CA LEU A 55 -10.41 3.88 -2.23
C LEU A 55 -10.83 5.27 -1.73
N SER A 56 -9.89 6.19 -1.50
CA SER A 56 -10.22 7.53 -0.98
C SER A 56 -10.58 8.55 -2.06
N TRP A 57 -10.19 8.31 -3.32
CA TRP A 57 -10.31 9.32 -4.39
C TRP A 57 -10.92 8.82 -5.70
N CYS A 58 -11.07 7.50 -5.89
CA CYS A 58 -11.61 6.96 -7.13
C CYS A 58 -13.14 6.91 -7.09
N ASP A 59 -13.81 7.62 -8.00
CA ASP A 59 -15.28 7.59 -8.17
C ASP A 59 -15.86 6.19 -8.46
N TYR A 60 -15.02 5.23 -8.85
CA TYR A 60 -15.41 3.85 -9.14
C TYR A 60 -15.08 2.88 -8.00
N ALA A 61 -14.53 3.35 -6.86
CA ALA A 61 -14.10 2.50 -5.76
C ALA A 61 -15.22 1.58 -5.24
N ASP A 62 -16.43 2.11 -5.06
CA ASP A 62 -17.59 1.33 -4.59
C ASP A 62 -17.90 0.15 -5.52
N LYS A 63 -17.77 0.33 -6.84
CA LYS A 63 -18.00 -0.75 -7.80
C LYS A 63 -16.95 -1.85 -7.69
N CYS A 64 -15.68 -1.49 -7.43
CA CYS A 64 -14.63 -2.47 -7.19
C CYS A 64 -14.90 -3.26 -5.91
N ILE A 65 -15.33 -2.59 -4.83
CA ILE A 65 -15.68 -3.25 -3.57
C ILE A 65 -16.87 -4.20 -3.77
N SER A 66 -17.95 -3.74 -4.40
CA SER A 66 -19.12 -4.59 -4.67
C SER A 66 -18.78 -5.80 -5.56
N ASP A 67 -17.92 -5.63 -6.57
CA ASP A 67 -17.45 -6.75 -7.40
C ASP A 67 -16.65 -7.76 -6.55
N LEU A 68 -15.75 -7.31 -5.67
CA LEU A 68 -15.02 -8.19 -4.75
C LEU A 68 -15.95 -8.95 -3.80
N GLU A 69 -16.95 -8.29 -3.21
CA GLU A 69 -17.95 -8.93 -2.32
C GLU A 69 -18.80 -9.96 -3.07
N SER A 70 -19.20 -9.64 -4.31
CA SER A 70 -19.96 -10.55 -5.16
C SER A 70 -19.16 -11.80 -5.53
N ARG A 71 -17.84 -11.67 -5.72
CA ARG A 71 -16.92 -12.79 -5.98
C ARG A 71 -16.60 -13.58 -4.71
N GLY A 72 -16.48 -12.89 -3.59
CA GLY A 72 -16.19 -13.45 -2.26
C GLY A 72 -17.34 -14.26 -1.66
N SER A 73 -18.57 -14.09 -2.15
CA SER A 73 -19.74 -14.91 -1.78
C SER A 73 -19.61 -16.41 -2.16
N ASN A 74 -18.55 -16.79 -2.90
CA ASN A 74 -18.21 -18.18 -3.23
C ASN A 74 -16.94 -18.70 -2.51
N LEU A 75 -16.34 -17.93 -1.59
CA LEU A 75 -15.13 -18.34 -0.85
C LEU A 75 -15.34 -18.43 0.67
N VAL A 76 -16.57 -18.20 1.15
CA VAL A 76 -16.99 -18.44 2.53
C VAL A 76 -17.87 -19.70 2.58
N THR A 77 -17.28 -20.84 2.25
CA THR A 77 -17.74 -22.19 2.63
C THR A 77 -16.53 -23.01 3.03
#